data_AF-A0A1D1W887-F1
#
_entry.id   AF-A0A1D1W887-F1
#
_cell.length_a   1.000
_cell.length_b   1.000
_cell.length_c   1.000
_cell.angle_alpha   90.00
_cell.angle_beta   90.00
_cell.angle_gamma   90.00
#
_symmetry.space_group_name_H-M   'P 1'
#
loop_
_entity.id
_entity.type
_entity.pdbx_description
1 polymer ?
#
loop_
_entity_poly.entity_id
_entity_poly.type
_entity_poly.pdbx_seq_one_letter_code
_entity_poly.pdbx_strand_id
1 'polypeptide(L)'
;MNVSRAAVLRTLLVPSKNAFLAPFSLPAAPAVRACSTSMHSALCAGSGFHYFHSLHPRYVRRSYATGAPTEGAEPEIAEGVEGEEGQTRSERNPVDDPKDRSRVISWETSARYLKSEAYKATYGNDPVWKQYRRQHKGLWPKKLTINTCIKHNYITTANPCPGCRDEYLVFDYRNTDLLKQFISPYTGDVLSFQTTNLCQRKHYRLLVELEKARYFGTMPFKVPFVKFDYADYYEPLMKQYNVDIPLNNSNSADSSSSPSQTGIKQ
;
A
#
# COMPACT_ATOMS: atom_id res chain seq x y z
N MET A 1 -50.48 16.71 -45.79
CA MET A 1 -51.40 17.86 -45.87
C MET A 1 -52.69 17.47 -45.17
N ASN A 2 -53.04 18.20 -44.10
CA ASN A 2 -54.37 18.48 -43.53
C ASN A 2 -55.33 17.32 -43.17
N VAL A 3 -56.09 17.32 -42.06
CA VAL A 3 -56.24 18.20 -40.87
C VAL A 3 -57.31 17.54 -39.96
N SER A 4 -57.10 17.59 -38.64
CA SER A 4 -58.07 17.71 -37.53
C SER A 4 -59.13 16.65 -37.18
N ARG A 5 -59.13 16.22 -35.90
CA ARG A 5 -60.02 16.70 -34.79
C ARG A 5 -59.77 15.83 -33.54
N ALA A 6 -59.16 16.36 -32.47
CA ALA A 6 -59.80 16.99 -31.29
C ALA A 6 -60.86 16.09 -30.62
N ALA A 7 -60.50 15.38 -29.54
CA ALA A 7 -60.68 15.75 -28.11
C ALA A 7 -61.96 15.08 -27.55
N VAL A 8 -61.98 14.47 -26.34
CA VAL A 8 -62.30 15.15 -25.06
C VAL A 8 -62.57 14.06 -23.97
N LEU A 9 -61.97 14.23 -22.76
CA LEU A 9 -62.43 13.82 -21.40
C LEU A 9 -62.55 12.32 -21.01
N ARG A 10 -62.35 11.85 -19.76
CA ARG A 10 -61.75 12.30 -18.48
C ARG A 10 -61.91 11.11 -17.50
N THR A 11 -60.90 10.81 -16.66
CA THR A 11 -60.96 10.26 -15.27
C THR A 11 -61.71 8.92 -14.99
N LEU A 12 -61.18 7.97 -14.20
CA LEU A 12 -60.97 7.96 -12.73
C LEU A 12 -59.97 6.83 -12.35
N LEU A 13 -58.90 7.13 -11.61
CA LEU A 13 -58.64 6.84 -10.17
C LEU A 13 -58.18 5.40 -9.78
N VAL A 14 -56.92 5.36 -9.29
CA VAL A 14 -56.39 4.71 -8.05
C VAL A 14 -56.15 3.17 -8.06
N PRO A 15 -54.91 2.73 -7.72
CA PRO A 15 -54.65 2.15 -6.38
C PRO A 15 -53.35 2.71 -5.74
N SER A 16 -53.42 3.17 -4.49
CA SER A 16 -53.08 2.41 -3.26
C SER A 16 -51.60 2.54 -2.87
N LYS A 17 -51.37 3.38 -1.85
CA LYS A 17 -50.11 3.48 -1.11
C LYS A 17 -50.14 2.52 0.07
N ASN A 18 -48.94 2.10 0.47
CA ASN A 18 -48.53 1.60 1.79
C ASN A 18 -48.56 0.09 2.03
N ALA A 19 -47.36 -0.50 1.98
CA ALA A 19 -46.98 -1.60 2.86
C ALA A 19 -45.49 -1.51 3.21
N PHE A 20 -45.23 -1.18 4.48
CA PHE A 20 -44.09 -1.61 5.29
C PHE A 20 -42.66 -1.20 4.90
N LEU A 21 -42.25 -0.02 5.36
CA LEU A 21 -40.87 0.23 5.81
C LEU A 21 -40.81 -0.06 7.32
N ALA A 22 -40.10 -1.12 7.70
CA ALA A 22 -39.77 -1.40 9.09
C ALA A 22 -38.64 -0.46 9.57
N PRO A 23 -38.80 0.25 10.70
CA PRO A 23 -37.70 1.00 11.30
C PRO A 23 -36.77 0.03 12.05
N PHE A 24 -35.54 -0.13 11.55
CA PHE A 24 -34.44 -0.72 12.30
C PHE A 24 -34.15 0.16 13.52
N SER A 25 -34.45 -0.37 14.70
CA SER A 25 -34.10 0.21 15.99
C SER A 25 -32.58 0.13 16.19
N LEU A 26 -31.93 1.29 16.29
CA LEU A 26 -30.54 1.38 16.75
C LEU A 26 -30.47 1.05 18.25
N PRO A 27 -29.55 0.20 18.71
CA PRO A 27 -29.28 0.03 20.13
C PRO A 27 -28.57 1.26 20.71
N ALA A 28 -29.05 1.70 21.87
CA ALA A 28 -28.59 2.86 22.63
C ALA A 28 -27.09 2.76 23.02
N ALA A 29 -26.39 3.88 22.88
CA ALA A 29 -25.03 4.07 23.36
C ALA A 29 -24.98 4.05 24.91
N PRO A 30 -23.97 3.41 25.53
CA PRO A 30 -23.81 3.45 26.98
C PRO A 30 -23.31 4.83 27.45
N ALA A 31 -24.00 5.35 28.46
CA ALA A 31 -23.72 6.61 29.13
C ALA A 31 -22.30 6.67 29.72
N VAL A 32 -21.56 7.70 29.34
CA VAL A 32 -20.29 8.10 29.95
C VAL A 32 -20.58 8.58 31.37
N ARG A 33 -20.09 7.84 32.38
CA ARG A 33 -20.09 8.30 33.78
C ARG A 33 -19.09 9.44 33.94
N ALA A 34 -19.62 10.63 34.19
CA ALA A 34 -18.89 11.75 34.76
C ALA A 34 -18.43 11.36 36.18
N CYS A 35 -17.13 11.26 36.41
CA CYS A 35 -16.58 11.12 37.75
C CYS A 35 -16.37 12.53 38.32
N SER A 36 -17.20 12.84 39.30
CA SER A 36 -17.21 14.05 40.12
C SER A 36 -15.86 14.30 40.79
N THR A 37 -15.53 15.59 40.82
CA THR A 37 -14.46 16.26 41.55
C THR A 37 -14.44 15.89 43.04
N SER A 38 -13.26 15.60 43.59
CA SER A 38 -13.00 15.75 45.02
C SER A 38 -11.66 16.47 45.20
N MET A 39 -11.78 17.69 45.73
CA MET A 39 -10.67 18.51 46.18
C MET A 39 -10.09 17.90 47.46
N HIS A 40 -8.77 17.78 47.53
CA HIS A 40 -8.06 17.89 48.81
C HIS A 40 -6.84 18.79 48.61
N SER A 41 -6.95 19.96 49.20
CA SER A 41 -5.89 20.93 49.43
C SER A 41 -4.97 20.40 50.51
N ALA A 42 -3.65 20.42 50.29
CA ALA A 42 -2.66 20.38 51.35
C ALA A 42 -1.54 21.36 51.00
N LEU A 43 -1.50 22.44 51.77
CA LEU A 43 -0.39 23.38 51.88
C LEU A 43 0.81 22.65 52.50
N CYS A 44 2.01 22.92 51.99
CA CYS A 44 3.21 23.07 52.83
C CYS A 44 4.25 23.91 52.09
N ALA A 45 4.61 25.02 52.74
CA ALA A 45 5.71 25.90 52.39
C ALA A 45 7.07 25.24 52.68
N GLY A 46 8.12 25.65 51.97
CA GLY A 46 9.48 25.21 52.25
C GLY A 46 10.49 25.77 51.25
N SER A 47 11.03 26.93 51.60
CA SER A 47 12.04 27.71 50.91
C SER A 47 13.45 27.11 50.94
N GLY A 48 14.18 27.29 49.83
CA GLY A 48 15.62 27.58 49.80
C GLY A 48 16.58 26.38 49.65
N PHE A 49 17.40 26.38 48.59
CA PHE A 49 18.85 26.62 48.69
C PHE A 49 19.52 26.71 47.30
N HIS A 50 20.10 27.89 47.06
CA HIS A 50 21.33 28.24 46.33
C HIS A 50 21.94 27.37 45.22
N TYR A 51 22.08 28.02 44.05
CA TYR A 51 23.28 28.18 43.19
C TYR A 51 24.22 26.99 42.96
N PHE A 52 24.49 26.66 41.68
CA PHE A 52 25.86 26.60 41.16
C PHE A 52 25.90 26.63 39.61
N HIS A 53 26.65 27.61 39.08
CA HIS A 53 27.42 27.70 37.82
C HIS A 53 26.95 26.97 36.54
N SER A 54 26.59 27.74 35.50
CA SER A 54 27.48 28.19 34.40
C SER A 54 27.87 27.13 33.37
N LEU A 55 27.24 27.28 32.20
CA LEU A 55 27.82 27.34 30.84
C LEU A 55 29.00 26.41 30.50
N HIS A 56 28.82 25.57 29.48
CA HIS A 56 29.66 25.60 28.26
C HIS A 56 29.06 24.71 27.14
N PRO A 57 28.56 25.29 26.04
CA PRO A 57 28.44 24.59 24.78
C PRO A 57 29.83 24.43 24.15
N ARG A 58 30.16 23.18 23.82
CA ARG A 58 31.19 22.86 22.84
C ARG A 58 30.73 23.43 21.49
N TYR A 59 31.63 24.08 20.75
CA TYR A 59 31.96 23.82 19.33
C TYR A 59 32.48 25.08 18.61
N VAL A 60 33.41 24.84 17.69
CA VAL A 60 34.00 25.73 16.66
C VAL A 60 35.13 26.67 17.07
N ARG A 61 36.35 26.31 16.69
CA ARG A 61 37.23 27.15 15.86
C ARG A 61 38.12 26.27 14.99
N ARG A 62 37.88 26.30 13.67
CA ARG A 62 38.74 25.72 12.64
C ARG A 62 39.74 26.80 12.25
N SER A 63 40.99 26.65 12.67
CA SER A 63 42.10 27.50 12.24
C SER A 63 42.55 27.06 10.84
N TYR A 64 42.59 28.02 9.92
CA TYR A 64 43.19 27.88 8.61
C TYR A 64 44.71 27.94 8.77
N ALA A 65 45.41 26.90 8.31
CA ALA A 65 46.86 26.92 8.18
C ALA A 65 47.20 27.37 6.77
N THR A 66 47.84 28.52 6.67
CA THR A 66 48.50 29.05 5.48
C THR A 66 49.75 28.22 5.19
N GLY A 67 49.77 27.54 4.04
CA GLY A 67 50.95 26.90 3.47
C GLY A 67 51.36 27.62 2.19
N ALA A 68 52.57 28.15 2.16
CA ALA A 68 53.22 28.73 0.99
C ALA A 68 53.81 27.62 0.10
N PRO A 69 53.73 27.71 -1.25
CA PRO A 69 54.48 26.86 -2.16
C PRO A 69 55.64 27.62 -2.84
N THR A 70 56.79 26.97 -2.95
CA THR A 70 57.96 27.44 -3.72
C THR A 70 57.98 26.83 -5.12
N GLU A 71 57.96 27.72 -6.11
CA GLU A 71 58.68 27.78 -7.40
C GLU A 71 58.99 26.51 -8.22
N GLY A 72 58.56 26.56 -9.51
CA GLY A 72 59.40 26.15 -10.64
C GLY A 72 58.80 25.17 -11.65
N ALA A 73 58.08 25.67 -12.68
CA ALA A 73 58.17 25.21 -14.08
C ALA A 73 57.10 25.90 -14.98
N GLU A 74 57.57 26.62 -15.99
CA GLU A 74 56.86 27.12 -17.19
C GLU A 74 57.82 26.90 -18.39
N PRO A 75 57.45 27.09 -19.68
CA PRO A 75 56.12 27.27 -20.31
C PRO A 75 55.96 26.44 -21.62
N GLU A 76 54.78 26.43 -22.28
CA GLU A 76 54.64 26.48 -23.75
C GLU A 76 53.29 27.14 -24.15
N ILE A 77 53.29 27.80 -25.31
CA ILE A 77 52.48 28.95 -25.75
C ILE A 77 51.36 28.55 -26.74
N ALA A 78 50.21 29.25 -26.74
CA ALA A 78 49.57 29.82 -27.95
C ALA A 78 48.18 30.46 -27.70
N GLU A 79 48.16 31.79 -27.82
CA GLU A 79 47.21 32.71 -28.50
C GLU A 79 45.69 32.47 -28.51
N GLY A 80 44.95 33.54 -28.19
CA GLY A 80 43.49 33.58 -28.10
C GLY A 80 42.77 34.02 -29.37
N VAL A 81 41.45 33.90 -29.33
CA VAL A 81 40.51 34.65 -30.17
C VAL A 81 39.29 35.02 -29.31
N GLU A 82 38.88 36.27 -29.46
CA GLU A 82 37.76 36.95 -28.80
C GLU A 82 36.39 36.45 -29.29
N GLY A 83 35.35 36.80 -28.53
CA GLY A 83 34.08 36.09 -28.49
C GLY A 83 33.07 36.37 -29.58
N GLU A 84 32.05 35.51 -29.61
CA GLU A 84 30.69 35.89 -29.96
C GLU A 84 29.74 35.38 -28.88
N GLU A 85 29.10 36.35 -28.22
CA GLU A 85 28.12 36.17 -27.16
C GLU A 85 26.80 35.68 -27.74
N GLY A 86 26.64 34.36 -27.77
CA GLY A 86 25.33 33.72 -27.92
C GLY A 86 24.84 33.23 -26.57
N GLN A 87 24.31 34.13 -25.73
CA GLN A 87 23.60 33.75 -24.49
C GLN A 87 22.31 32.97 -24.83
N THR A 88 22.44 31.70 -25.18
CA THR A 88 21.37 30.75 -24.84
C THR A 88 21.50 30.49 -23.37
N ARG A 89 20.74 31.25 -22.57
CA ARG A 89 20.46 30.96 -21.17
C ARG A 89 19.98 29.52 -21.13
N SER A 90 20.90 28.59 -20.81
CA SER A 90 20.53 27.20 -20.56
C SER A 90 19.44 27.25 -19.50
N GLU A 91 18.21 26.93 -19.89
CA GLU A 91 17.13 26.71 -18.95
C GLU A 91 17.64 25.62 -18.01
N ARG A 92 18.07 26.03 -16.81
CA ARG A 92 18.34 25.08 -15.75
C ARG A 92 17.00 24.42 -15.51
N ASN A 93 16.87 23.17 -15.97
CA ASN A 93 15.77 22.30 -15.59
C ASN A 93 15.50 22.54 -14.10
N PRO A 94 14.24 22.83 -13.70
CA PRO A 94 13.92 23.01 -12.30
C PRO A 94 14.55 21.87 -11.52
N VAL A 95 15.37 22.18 -10.52
CA VAL A 95 15.96 21.16 -9.66
C VAL A 95 14.79 20.52 -8.95
N ASP A 96 14.36 19.37 -9.46
CA ASP A 96 13.25 18.63 -8.86
C ASP A 96 13.64 18.26 -7.44
N ASP A 97 12.86 18.74 -6.47
CA ASP A 97 13.07 18.36 -5.08
C ASP A 97 13.00 16.83 -4.97
N PRO A 98 14.04 16.15 -4.47
CA PRO A 98 14.10 14.68 -4.49
C PRO A 98 13.00 14.01 -3.66
N LYS A 99 12.34 14.78 -2.78
CA LYS A 99 11.23 14.35 -1.92
C LYS A 99 9.85 14.59 -2.50
N ASP A 100 9.74 15.31 -3.62
CA ASP A 100 8.46 15.58 -4.26
C ASP A 100 7.89 14.30 -4.89
N ARG A 101 6.60 14.08 -4.67
CA ARG A 101 5.81 12.94 -5.18
C ARG A 101 4.50 13.43 -5.80
N SER A 102 4.49 14.66 -6.31
CA SER A 102 3.37 15.28 -7.02
C SER A 102 3.06 14.64 -8.38
N ARG A 103 4.09 14.10 -9.02
CA ARG A 103 4.04 13.47 -10.33
C ARG A 103 3.20 12.20 -10.33
N VAL A 104 2.28 12.12 -11.29
CA VAL A 104 1.42 10.96 -11.49
C VAL A 104 2.08 10.04 -12.52
N ILE A 105 2.65 8.94 -12.04
CA ILE A 105 3.26 7.91 -12.89
C ILE A 105 2.20 6.90 -13.34
N SER A 106 2.20 6.59 -14.63
CA SER A 106 1.34 5.54 -15.20
C SER A 106 1.92 4.14 -14.96
N TRP A 107 1.05 3.13 -14.96
CA TRP A 107 1.43 1.73 -14.80
C TRP A 107 2.41 1.24 -15.87
N GLU A 108 2.32 1.76 -17.10
CA GLU A 108 3.20 1.40 -18.23
C GLU A 108 4.63 1.85 -18.01
N THR A 109 4.80 3.04 -17.43
CA THR A 109 6.12 3.56 -17.06
C THR A 109 6.73 2.71 -15.95
N SER A 110 5.94 2.33 -14.95
CA SER A 110 6.34 1.38 -13.90
C SER A 110 6.78 0.03 -14.48
N ALA A 111 6.00 -0.53 -15.40
CA ALA A 111 6.31 -1.80 -16.06
C ALA A 111 7.58 -1.71 -16.93
N ARG A 112 7.79 -0.60 -17.64
CA ARG A 112 9.03 -0.34 -18.40
C ARG A 112 10.23 -0.19 -17.47
N TYR A 113 10.08 0.49 -16.34
CA TYR A 113 11.14 0.66 -15.36
C TYR A 113 11.65 -0.67 -14.81
N LEU A 114 10.78 -1.63 -14.50
CA LEU A 114 11.20 -2.96 -14.01
C LEU A 114 12.07 -3.73 -15.00
N LYS A 115 11.89 -3.49 -16.30
CA LYS A 115 12.69 -4.11 -17.37
C LYS A 115 13.98 -3.35 -17.68
N SER A 116 14.13 -2.16 -17.11
CA SER A 116 15.29 -1.30 -17.37
C SER A 116 16.54 -1.77 -16.64
N GLU A 117 17.71 -1.41 -17.18
CA GLU A 117 19.00 -1.69 -16.56
C GLU A 117 19.16 -0.96 -15.22
N ALA A 118 18.57 0.22 -15.07
CA ALA A 118 18.60 1.01 -13.82
C ALA A 118 17.97 0.24 -12.65
N TYR A 119 16.83 -0.42 -12.87
CA TYR A 119 16.18 -1.25 -11.85
C TYR A 119 17.08 -2.43 -11.46
N LYS A 120 17.65 -3.12 -12.46
CA LYS A 120 18.56 -4.25 -12.26
C LYS A 120 19.84 -3.84 -11.52
N ALA A 121 20.40 -2.67 -11.81
CA ALA A 121 21.57 -2.15 -11.11
C ALA A 121 21.27 -1.83 -9.63
N THR A 122 20.06 -1.35 -9.33
CA THR A 122 19.65 -0.96 -7.97
C THR A 122 19.29 -2.16 -7.09
N TYR A 123 18.42 -3.05 -7.60
CA TYR A 123 17.84 -4.15 -6.83
C TYR A 123 18.41 -5.52 -7.17
N GLY A 124 18.98 -5.69 -8.37
CA GLY A 124 19.49 -6.97 -8.85
C GLY A 124 18.36 -8.00 -9.04
N ASN A 125 18.59 -9.21 -8.53
CA ASN A 125 17.63 -10.32 -8.57
C ASN A 125 16.77 -10.40 -7.31
N ASP A 126 17.04 -9.55 -6.32
CA ASP A 126 16.36 -9.57 -5.03
C ASP A 126 15.06 -8.74 -5.08
N PRO A 127 14.04 -9.10 -4.27
CA PRO A 127 12.81 -8.31 -4.21
C PRO A 127 13.07 -6.94 -3.57
N VAL A 128 12.31 -5.94 -4.01
CA VAL A 128 12.49 -4.51 -3.65
C VAL A 128 12.64 -4.26 -2.15
N TRP A 129 11.89 -4.99 -1.33
CA TRP A 129 11.83 -4.74 0.12
C TRP A 129 13.00 -5.37 0.91
N LYS A 130 13.81 -6.24 0.31
CA LYS A 130 14.87 -6.99 1.02
C LYS A 130 16.01 -6.10 1.51
N GLN A 131 16.41 -5.11 0.71
CA GLN A 131 17.50 -4.17 1.06
C GLN A 131 17.07 -3.13 2.11
N TYR A 132 15.78 -3.05 2.45
CA TYR A 132 15.28 -2.04 3.36
C TYR A 132 15.32 -2.49 4.83
N ARG A 133 15.86 -1.61 5.69
CA ARG A 133 15.83 -1.78 7.13
C ARG A 133 15.07 -0.65 7.81
N ARG A 134 14.09 -1.01 8.65
CA ARG A 134 13.28 -0.06 9.41
C ARG A 134 14.02 0.42 10.66
N GLN A 135 14.01 1.71 10.90
CA GLN A 135 14.46 2.27 12.18
C GLN A 135 13.35 2.15 13.22
N HIS A 136 13.62 1.48 14.33
CA HIS A 136 12.74 1.40 15.49
C HIS A 136 13.58 1.35 16.77
N LYS A 137 12.94 1.64 17.92
CA LYS A 137 13.58 1.56 19.23
C LYS A 137 13.55 0.12 19.74
N GLY A 138 14.64 -0.33 20.38
CA GLY A 138 14.74 -1.64 21.01
C GLY A 138 14.91 -2.80 20.03
N LEU A 139 14.94 -4.03 20.56
CA LEU A 139 15.12 -5.25 19.78
C LEU A 139 13.91 -5.54 18.89
N TRP A 140 12.70 -5.32 19.42
CA TRP A 140 11.47 -5.72 18.76
C TRP A 140 10.82 -4.53 18.04
N PRO A 141 10.54 -4.66 16.73
CA PRO A 141 9.78 -3.64 16.03
C PRO A 141 8.34 -3.57 16.57
N LYS A 142 7.74 -2.37 16.49
CA LYS A 142 6.28 -2.23 16.64
C LYS A 142 5.57 -3.18 15.68
N LYS A 143 4.47 -3.80 16.15
CA LYS A 143 3.66 -4.76 15.38
C LYS A 143 3.17 -4.18 14.05
N LEU A 144 2.77 -2.91 14.07
CA LEU A 144 2.29 -2.16 12.91
C LEU A 144 3.34 -1.15 12.45
N THR A 145 3.37 -0.90 11.14
CA THR A 145 4.17 0.16 10.52
C THR A 145 3.46 1.53 10.64
N ILE A 146 4.12 2.60 10.22
CA ILE A 146 3.50 3.93 10.14
C ILE A 146 2.37 3.93 9.10
N ASN A 147 1.33 4.73 9.33
CA ASN A 147 0.18 4.85 8.44
C ASN A 147 0.58 5.20 7.00
N THR A 148 1.34 6.29 6.82
CA THR A 148 1.84 6.74 5.51
C THR A 148 3.23 7.36 5.63
N CYS A 149 4.07 7.18 4.61
CA CYS A 149 5.35 7.92 4.49
C CYS A 149 5.19 9.27 3.78
N ILE A 150 4.19 9.38 2.91
CA ILE A 150 3.90 10.55 2.07
C ILE A 150 2.72 11.31 2.70
N LYS A 151 2.86 12.64 2.82
CA LYS A 151 1.79 13.57 3.23
C LYS A 151 1.84 14.78 2.31
N HIS A 152 0.69 15.24 1.82
CA HIS A 152 0.58 16.37 0.88
C HIS A 152 1.53 16.26 -0.33
N ASN A 153 1.68 15.06 -0.90
CA ASN A 153 2.60 14.77 -2.01
C ASN A 153 4.10 14.94 -1.71
N TYR A 154 4.49 15.11 -0.44
CA TYR A 154 5.89 15.15 -0.05
C TYR A 154 6.25 14.00 0.89
N ILE A 155 7.47 13.49 0.77
CA ILE A 155 8.01 12.52 1.73
C ILE A 155 8.32 13.24 3.05
N THR A 156 7.53 12.96 4.09
CA THR A 156 7.76 13.49 5.44
C THR A 156 8.75 12.65 6.23
N THR A 157 8.84 11.35 5.90
CA THR A 157 9.66 10.40 6.66
C THR A 157 11.11 10.45 6.20
N ALA A 158 12.07 10.49 7.13
CA ALA A 158 13.50 10.47 6.78
C ALA A 158 13.93 9.17 6.08
N ASN A 159 13.42 8.02 6.54
CA ASN A 159 13.62 6.72 5.91
C ASN A 159 12.27 6.19 5.37
N PRO A 160 11.89 6.52 4.12
CA PRO A 160 10.63 6.12 3.53
C PRO A 160 10.59 4.63 3.18
N CYS A 161 9.38 4.06 3.14
CA CYS A 161 9.16 2.65 2.78
C CYS A 161 9.74 2.30 1.39
N PRO A 162 10.05 1.03 1.09
CA PRO A 162 10.60 0.63 -0.22
C PRO A 162 9.77 1.13 -1.41
N GLY A 163 8.44 0.96 -1.36
CA GLY A 163 7.53 1.47 -2.41
C GLY A 163 7.18 2.96 -2.32
N CYS A 164 7.81 3.71 -1.42
CA CYS A 164 7.64 5.16 -1.23
C CYS A 164 8.92 5.92 -1.58
N ARG A 165 10.08 5.28 -1.39
CA ARG A 165 11.41 5.80 -1.75
C ARG A 165 11.48 6.02 -3.25
N ASP A 166 11.06 5.02 -4.02
CA ASP A 166 11.08 5.06 -5.47
C ASP A 166 9.71 5.46 -6.00
N GLU A 167 9.69 6.44 -6.89
CA GLU A 167 8.47 6.97 -7.48
C GLU A 167 7.89 5.99 -8.52
N TYR A 168 8.77 5.40 -9.34
CA TYR A 168 8.41 4.50 -10.44
C TYR A 168 7.79 3.18 -9.98
N LEU A 169 7.87 2.83 -8.69
CA LEU A 169 7.26 1.64 -8.13
C LEU A 169 5.78 1.89 -7.82
N VAL A 170 4.95 1.75 -8.86
CA VAL A 170 3.49 1.86 -8.78
C VAL A 170 2.87 0.46 -8.69
N PHE A 171 2.11 0.23 -7.62
CA PHE A 171 1.28 -0.96 -7.45
C PHE A 171 0.01 -0.82 -8.28
N ASP A 172 -0.12 -1.67 -9.29
CA ASP A 172 -1.29 -1.82 -10.16
C ASP A 172 -1.46 -3.29 -10.53
N TYR A 173 -2.71 -3.76 -10.68
CA TYR A 173 -3.05 -5.15 -10.98
C TYR A 173 -2.43 -5.70 -12.30
N ARG A 174 -2.16 -4.81 -13.26
CA ARG A 174 -1.54 -5.15 -14.56
C ARG A 174 -0.06 -5.49 -14.42
N ASN A 175 0.62 -4.93 -13.41
CA ASN A 175 2.04 -5.13 -13.20
C ASN A 175 2.28 -6.38 -12.34
N THR A 176 2.21 -7.55 -12.97
CA THR A 176 2.37 -8.82 -12.26
C THR A 176 3.79 -9.02 -11.71
N ASP A 177 4.81 -8.51 -12.40
CA ASP A 177 6.21 -8.69 -12.04
C ASP A 177 6.56 -7.99 -10.72
N LEU A 178 5.97 -6.82 -10.48
CA LEU A 178 6.09 -6.15 -9.17
C LEU A 178 5.30 -6.89 -8.09
N LEU A 179 4.03 -7.22 -8.37
CA LEU A 179 3.13 -7.80 -7.38
C LEU A 179 3.60 -9.17 -6.88
N LYS A 180 4.17 -10.00 -7.76
CA LYS A 180 4.75 -11.31 -7.42
C LYS A 180 5.80 -11.22 -6.30
N GLN A 181 6.56 -10.11 -6.22
CA GLN A 181 7.61 -9.93 -5.21
C GLN A 181 7.07 -9.80 -3.78
N PHE A 182 5.79 -9.48 -3.63
CA PHE A 182 5.12 -9.31 -2.33
C PHE A 182 4.28 -10.52 -1.93
N ILE A 183 4.38 -11.62 -2.68
CA ILE A 183 3.70 -12.89 -2.41
C ILE A 183 4.75 -13.94 -2.02
N SER A 184 4.40 -14.79 -1.06
CA SER A 184 5.21 -15.97 -0.71
C SER A 184 5.18 -16.97 -1.87
N PRO A 185 6.34 -17.41 -2.40
CA PRO A 185 6.38 -18.34 -3.53
C PRO A 185 5.81 -19.73 -3.19
N TYR A 186 5.86 -20.13 -1.91
CA TYR A 186 5.39 -21.45 -1.47
C TYR A 186 3.92 -21.46 -1.07
N THR A 187 3.48 -20.43 -0.34
CA THR A 187 2.12 -20.38 0.22
C THR A 187 1.13 -19.71 -0.73
N GLY A 188 1.60 -18.77 -1.56
CA GLY A 188 0.72 -17.89 -2.35
C GLY A 188 0.06 -16.77 -1.54
N ASP A 189 0.42 -16.65 -0.25
CA ASP A 189 -0.09 -15.61 0.64
C ASP A 189 0.69 -14.31 0.52
N VAL A 190 0.01 -13.20 0.78
CA VAL A 190 0.61 -11.86 0.76
C VAL A 190 1.50 -11.67 1.98
N LEU A 191 2.72 -11.18 1.75
CA LEU A 191 3.68 -10.90 2.81
C LEU A 191 3.20 -9.74 3.69
N SER A 192 3.27 -9.93 5.01
CA SER A 192 2.81 -8.92 5.97
C SER A 192 3.67 -7.66 5.98
N PHE A 193 3.18 -6.62 6.65
CA PHE A 193 3.93 -5.36 6.83
C PHE A 193 5.25 -5.54 7.58
N GLN A 194 5.40 -6.59 8.39
CA GLN A 194 6.59 -6.82 9.20
C GLN A 194 7.77 -7.32 8.36
N THR A 195 7.49 -8.12 7.33
CA THR A 195 8.50 -8.63 6.41
C THR A 195 8.82 -7.59 5.33
N THR A 196 7.79 -7.02 4.71
CA THR A 196 7.92 -6.07 3.58
C THR A 196 8.28 -4.64 3.99
N ASN A 197 8.01 -4.27 5.25
CA ASN A 197 8.24 -2.94 5.80
C ASN A 197 7.58 -1.78 5.03
N LEU A 198 6.45 -2.05 4.38
CA LEU A 198 5.63 -1.02 3.73
C LEU A 198 4.85 -0.17 4.76
N CYS A 199 4.56 1.09 4.41
CA CYS A 199 3.57 1.86 5.17
C CYS A 199 2.17 1.27 4.99
N GLN A 200 1.29 1.44 5.97
CA GLN A 200 -0.02 0.78 5.97
C GLN A 200 -0.85 1.13 4.72
N ARG A 201 -0.82 2.40 4.28
CA ARG A 201 -1.56 2.82 3.07
C ARG A 201 -1.04 2.18 1.79
N LYS A 202 0.28 2.00 1.65
CA LYS A 202 0.87 1.31 0.48
C LYS A 202 0.56 -0.19 0.52
N HIS A 203 0.60 -0.81 1.69
CA HIS A 203 0.19 -2.21 1.84
C HIS A 203 -1.30 -2.41 1.56
N TYR A 204 -2.17 -1.51 2.03
CA TYR A 204 -3.60 -1.56 1.68
C TYR A 204 -3.81 -1.44 0.16
N ARG A 205 -3.10 -0.50 -0.50
CA ARG A 205 -3.13 -0.40 -1.97
C ARG A 205 -2.66 -1.68 -2.65
N LEU A 206 -1.60 -2.30 -2.15
CA LEU A 206 -1.11 -3.59 -2.65
C LEU A 206 -2.21 -4.68 -2.55
N LEU A 207 -2.90 -4.78 -1.41
CA LEU A 207 -3.99 -5.75 -1.23
C LEU A 207 -5.13 -5.53 -2.22
N VAL A 208 -5.55 -4.28 -2.39
CA VAL A 208 -6.61 -3.91 -3.37
C VAL A 208 -6.20 -4.30 -4.79
N GLU A 209 -4.96 -4.00 -5.19
CA GLU A 209 -4.50 -4.33 -6.54
C GLU A 209 -4.31 -5.84 -6.75
N LEU A 210 -3.94 -6.58 -5.71
CA LEU A 210 -3.90 -8.04 -5.75
C LEU A 210 -5.30 -8.66 -5.88
N GLU A 211 -6.28 -8.14 -5.15
CA GLU A 211 -7.66 -8.59 -5.25
C GLU A 211 -8.23 -8.30 -6.65
N LYS A 212 -7.96 -7.12 -7.20
CA LYS A 212 -8.25 -6.81 -8.62
C LYS A 212 -7.55 -7.77 -9.58
N ALA A 213 -6.27 -8.08 -9.36
CA ALA A 213 -5.51 -9.00 -10.21
C ALA A 213 -6.11 -10.42 -10.19
N ARG A 214 -6.60 -10.87 -9.04
CA ARG A 214 -7.34 -12.14 -8.90
C ARG A 214 -8.67 -12.09 -9.65
N TYR A 215 -9.43 -11.00 -9.51
CA TYR A 215 -10.71 -10.82 -10.18
C TYR A 215 -10.57 -10.81 -11.72
N PHE A 216 -9.59 -10.08 -12.25
CA PHE A 216 -9.31 -10.04 -13.70
C PHE A 216 -8.55 -11.27 -14.22
N GLY A 217 -8.13 -12.19 -13.34
CA GLY A 217 -7.33 -13.35 -13.74
C GLY A 217 -5.93 -13.00 -14.26
N THR A 218 -5.42 -11.80 -13.99
CA THR A 218 -4.07 -11.38 -14.40
C THR A 218 -2.98 -12.14 -13.63
N MET A 219 -3.29 -12.59 -12.42
CA MET A 219 -2.38 -13.35 -11.57
C MET A 219 -3.01 -14.70 -11.19
N PRO A 220 -2.25 -15.82 -11.24
CA PRO A 220 -2.75 -17.11 -10.82
C PRO A 220 -2.95 -17.15 -9.30
N PHE A 221 -4.03 -17.80 -8.87
CA PHE A 221 -4.28 -18.08 -7.46
C PHE A 221 -4.92 -19.46 -7.31
N LYS A 222 -4.83 -20.04 -6.12
CA LYS A 222 -5.41 -21.35 -5.82
C LYS A 222 -6.92 -21.20 -5.59
N VAL A 223 -7.72 -21.82 -6.44
CA VAL A 223 -9.17 -21.93 -6.26
C VAL A 223 -9.46 -23.25 -5.53
N PRO A 224 -10.14 -23.24 -4.37
CA PRO A 224 -10.55 -24.48 -3.72
C PRO A 224 -11.66 -25.16 -4.53
N PHE A 225 -11.59 -26.47 -4.68
CA PHE A 225 -12.71 -27.25 -5.21
C PHE A 225 -13.80 -27.33 -4.15
N VAL A 226 -14.96 -26.76 -4.46
CA VAL A 226 -16.16 -26.88 -3.62
C VAL A 226 -16.91 -28.14 -4.04
N LYS A 227 -17.12 -29.06 -3.08
CA LYS A 227 -18.01 -30.21 -3.28
C LYS A 227 -19.42 -29.77 -2.94
N PHE A 228 -20.36 -29.99 -3.87
CA PHE A 228 -21.77 -29.74 -3.63
C PHE A 228 -22.43 -31.01 -3.12
N ASP A 229 -23.25 -30.90 -2.08
CA ASP A 229 -24.19 -31.94 -1.74
C ASP A 229 -25.42 -31.77 -2.63
N TYR A 230 -25.67 -32.74 -3.49
CA TYR A 230 -26.80 -32.70 -4.41
C TYR A 230 -28.12 -33.03 -3.71
N ALA A 231 -28.10 -33.66 -2.53
CA ALA A 231 -29.31 -33.94 -1.76
C ALA A 231 -30.05 -32.64 -1.38
N ASP A 232 -29.30 -31.63 -0.94
CA ASP A 232 -29.82 -30.29 -0.59
C ASP A 232 -30.59 -29.63 -1.76
N TYR A 233 -30.18 -29.93 -3.00
CA TYR A 233 -30.82 -29.39 -4.20
C TYR A 233 -32.06 -30.19 -4.62
N TYR A 234 -31.99 -31.52 -4.58
CA TYR A 234 -33.06 -32.39 -5.09
C TYR A 234 -34.19 -32.63 -4.08
N GLU A 235 -33.93 -32.63 -2.77
CA GLU A 235 -34.97 -32.80 -1.74
C GLU A 235 -36.19 -31.87 -1.88
N PRO A 236 -36.04 -30.53 -2.04
CA PRO A 236 -37.18 -29.64 -2.19
C PRO A 236 -37.92 -29.83 -3.52
N LEU A 237 -37.19 -30.17 -4.59
CA LEU A 237 -37.79 -30.47 -5.90
C LEU A 237 -38.63 -31.75 -5.82
N MET A 238 -38.12 -32.79 -5.17
CA MET A 238 -38.85 -34.05 -5.01
C MET A 238 -40.12 -33.90 -4.19
N LYS A 239 -40.07 -33.12 -3.10
CA LYS A 239 -41.26 -32.79 -2.28
C LYS A 239 -42.31 -32.02 -3.08
N GLN A 240 -41.88 -31.17 -4.02
CA GLN A 240 -42.78 -30.40 -4.87
C GLN A 240 -43.49 -31.25 -5.93
N TYR A 241 -42.79 -32.22 -6.52
CA TYR A 241 -43.34 -33.07 -7.59
C TYR A 241 -43.92 -34.40 -7.08
N ASN A 242 -43.87 -34.65 -5.76
CA ASN A 242 -44.37 -35.87 -5.13
C ASN A 242 -43.79 -37.14 -5.78
N VAL A 243 -42.50 -37.11 -6.11
CA VAL A 243 -41.78 -38.23 -6.71
C VAL A 243 -40.83 -38.83 -5.67
N ASP A 244 -41.08 -40.06 -5.27
CA ASP A 244 -40.17 -40.84 -4.45
C ASP A 244 -38.97 -41.27 -5.32
N ILE A 245 -37.74 -40.92 -4.92
CA ILE A 245 -36.54 -41.47 -5.59
C ILE A 245 -36.48 -42.97 -5.27
N PRO A 246 -36.36 -43.86 -6.29
CA PRO A 246 -35.94 -45.22 -6.03
C PRO A 246 -34.53 -45.17 -5.47
N LEU A 247 -34.40 -45.47 -4.17
CA LEU A 247 -33.13 -45.65 -3.49
C LEU A 247 -32.33 -46.72 -4.21
N ASN A 248 -31.45 -46.33 -5.13
CA ASN A 248 -30.45 -47.25 -5.63
C ASN A 248 -29.35 -47.33 -4.57
N ASN A 249 -29.44 -48.37 -3.74
CA ASN A 249 -28.40 -48.75 -2.80
C ASN A 249 -27.11 -49.02 -3.57
N SER A 250 -26.21 -48.04 -3.62
CA SER A 250 -24.80 -48.24 -3.95
C SER A 250 -23.94 -47.54 -2.90
N ASN A 251 -24.03 -48.02 -1.67
CA ASN A 251 -22.84 -48.09 -0.81
C ASN A 251 -21.89 -49.10 -1.45
N SER A 252 -21.05 -48.61 -2.37
CA SER A 252 -19.88 -49.34 -2.85
C SER A 252 -18.70 -48.42 -2.61
N ALA A 253 -17.86 -48.87 -1.68
CA ALA A 253 -16.71 -48.17 -1.18
C ALA A 253 -15.69 -47.91 -2.30
N ASP A 254 -15.43 -46.65 -2.62
CA ASP A 254 -14.15 -46.25 -3.20
C ASP A 254 -13.34 -45.57 -2.10
N SER A 255 -12.67 -46.45 -1.35
CA SER A 255 -11.54 -46.13 -0.50
C SER A 255 -10.50 -45.34 -1.28
N SER A 256 -10.22 -44.15 -0.77
CA SER A 256 -8.90 -43.50 -0.79
C SER A 256 -7.73 -44.47 -1.01
N SER A 257 -7.15 -44.43 -2.21
CA SER A 257 -5.74 -44.73 -2.41
C SER A 257 -5.06 -43.47 -2.92
N SER A 258 -4.49 -42.72 -1.99
CA SER A 258 -3.52 -41.67 -2.32
C SER A 258 -2.22 -42.35 -2.77
N PRO A 259 -1.63 -42.01 -3.92
CA PRO A 259 -0.29 -42.49 -4.24
C PRO A 259 0.71 -41.78 -3.33
N SER A 260 1.22 -42.49 -2.33
CA SER A 260 2.49 -42.19 -1.69
C SER A 260 3.61 -42.51 -2.69
N GLN A 261 4.08 -41.50 -3.43
CA GLN A 261 5.38 -41.65 -4.10
C GLN A 261 6.49 -41.25 -3.14
N THR A 262 7.11 -42.32 -2.65
CA THR A 262 8.43 -42.43 -2.05
C THR A 262 9.50 -41.81 -2.95
N GLY A 263 10.58 -41.36 -2.30
CA GLY A 263 11.65 -40.61 -2.93
C GLY A 263 12.48 -41.38 -3.96
N ILE A 264 13.06 -40.61 -4.88
CA ILE A 264 14.20 -41.02 -5.70
C ILE A 264 15.35 -40.08 -5.33
N LYS A 265 16.37 -40.66 -4.68
CA LYS A 265 17.75 -40.18 -4.71
C LYS A 265 18.31 -40.49 -6.09
N GLN A 266 18.90 -39.50 -6.76
CA GLN A 266 20.20 -39.59 -7.43
C GLN A 266 20.87 -38.22 -7.32
#